data_AF-A0A1I1Z002-F1
#
_entry.id   AF-A0A1I1Z002-F1
#
_cell.length_a   1.000
_cell.length_b   1.000
_cell.length_c   1.000
_cell.angle_alpha   90.00
_cell.angle_beta   90.00
_cell.angle_gamma   90.00
#
_symmetry.space_group_name_H-M   'P 1'
#
loop_
_entity.id
_entity.type
_entity.pdbx_description
1 polymer ?
#
loop_
_entity_poly.entity_id
_entity_poly.type
_entity_poly.pdbx_seq_one_letter_code
_entity_poly.pdbx_strand_id
1 'polypeptide(L)'
;MNGTIRFIGKLSFVVFMLLLLFSFAMFQGGFVSWFLFYGSLPIFLYHIGLLLYPVKKWHVSRTLSRYVVRSGDRVQVTLRIKRTFPFPLYYCVIEEILPDTLQRTDHPDERYRYLGRPERMHTTRRVKKITFPGFRRMIEIPYEIEGIPRGEHQLRAVRMRTGDVFGIVAKEHIFQVEDQIAAFPNERPVSISERINSYDQGAASSRAMNLKNTNVASGIREYTPGDKFSWIDWKQTAKKNTVITKEFEQEKSTDTLVVLDACYNERINELAFESSVELTMSLLESIQRQTSQASFLSIGRETIYFPLDHDPAKKDWIRRHLTRIQPGGEVPFSVKLREEIMKIGTGANMLLITTQMDHEFPRTVKQVKLRTKQLVVIFIQARELISRDEQAMIRQLRGEGTVVNVLSEDELARKLIEVNIV
;
A
#
# COMPACT_ATOMS: atom_id res chain seq x y z
N MET A 1 29.31 26.37 11.78
CA MET A 1 30.41 26.96 12.59
C MET A 1 31.01 26.01 13.64
N ASN A 2 30.27 25.07 14.23
CA ASN A 2 30.76 24.25 15.36
C ASN A 2 31.73 23.10 14.99
N GLY A 3 31.74 22.65 13.73
CA GLY A 3 32.55 21.50 13.31
C GLY A 3 34.05 21.78 13.23
N THR A 4 34.44 22.92 12.65
CA THR A 4 35.84 23.32 12.48
C THR A 4 36.50 23.65 13.81
N ILE A 5 35.78 24.32 14.71
CA ILE A 5 36.28 24.64 16.07
C ILE A 5 36.50 23.35 16.86
N ARG A 6 35.56 22.39 16.81
CA ARG A 6 35.74 21.07 17.46
C ARG A 6 36.90 20.29 16.86
N PHE A 7 37.09 20.36 15.55
CA PHE A 7 38.24 19.75 14.88
C PHE A 7 39.56 20.35 15.33
N ILE A 8 39.69 21.69 15.31
CA ILE A 8 40.89 22.41 15.74
C ILE A 8 41.18 22.14 17.22
N GLY A 9 40.16 22.19 18.08
CA GLY A 9 40.32 21.92 19.51
C GLY A 9 40.81 20.49 19.78
N LYS A 10 40.25 19.48 19.11
CA LYS A 10 40.70 18.09 19.24
C LYS A 10 42.11 17.87 18.69
N LEU A 11 42.43 18.49 17.54
CA LEU A 11 43.77 18.42 16.97
C LEU A 11 44.81 19.08 17.87
N SER A 12 44.51 20.28 18.37
CA SER A 12 45.37 21.01 19.31
C SER A 12 45.58 20.22 20.61
N PHE A 13 44.53 19.61 21.16
CA PHE A 13 44.63 18.75 22.35
C PHE A 13 45.56 17.54 22.11
N VAL A 14 45.38 16.83 20.99
CA VAL A 14 46.20 15.67 20.61
C VAL A 14 47.67 16.07 20.42
N VAL A 15 47.93 17.19 19.73
CA VAL A 15 49.29 17.71 19.51
C VAL A 15 49.91 18.19 20.83
N PHE A 16 49.16 18.89 21.68
CA PHE A 16 49.62 19.35 22.98
C PHE A 16 50.01 18.19 23.90
N MET A 17 49.19 17.13 23.99
CA MET A 17 49.53 15.93 24.75
C MET A 17 50.80 15.25 24.23
N LEU A 18 50.97 15.18 22.91
CA LEU A 18 52.17 14.63 22.30
C LEU A 18 53.42 15.48 22.65
N LEU A 19 53.32 16.81 22.59
CA LEU A 19 54.41 17.73 22.96
C LEU A 19 54.72 17.65 24.47
N LEU A 20 53.71 17.50 25.32
CA LEU A 20 53.89 17.33 26.75
C LEU A 20 54.65 16.04 27.07
N LEU A 21 54.29 14.92 26.45
CA LEU A 21 54.99 13.65 26.62
C LEU A 21 56.41 13.68 26.04
N PHE A 22 56.61 14.37 24.92
CA PHE A 22 57.93 14.59 24.35
C PHE A 22 58.81 15.43 25.31
N SER A 23 58.28 16.54 25.82
CA SER A 23 58.94 17.39 26.80
C SER A 23 59.32 16.59 28.05
N PHE A 24 58.39 15.81 28.60
CA PHE A 24 58.64 14.92 29.74
C PHE A 24 59.78 13.91 29.48
N ALA A 25 59.78 13.27 28.30
CA ALA A 25 60.85 12.35 27.91
C ALA A 25 62.21 13.04 27.76
N MET A 26 62.23 14.26 27.23
CA MET A 26 63.44 15.07 27.05
C MET A 26 64.03 15.57 28.37
N PHE A 27 63.20 16.07 29.31
CA PHE A 27 63.68 16.65 30.57
C PHE A 27 64.01 15.62 31.64
N GLN A 28 63.19 14.58 31.81
CA GLN A 28 63.47 13.52 32.80
C GLN A 28 64.55 12.54 32.29
N GLY A 29 64.54 12.24 30.99
CA GLY A 29 65.40 11.23 30.41
C GLY A 29 65.13 9.81 30.93
N GLY A 30 66.01 8.87 30.58
CA GLY A 30 65.94 7.48 31.02
C GLY A 30 64.98 6.60 30.20
N PHE A 31 65.08 5.28 30.41
CA PHE A 31 64.35 4.29 29.62
C PHE A 31 62.83 4.43 29.72
N VAL A 32 62.31 4.66 30.93
CA VAL A 32 60.86 4.67 31.20
C VAL A 32 60.14 5.80 30.46
N SER A 33 60.70 7.01 30.49
CA SER A 33 60.07 8.17 29.86
C SER A 33 60.08 8.08 28.32
N TRP A 34 61.18 7.59 27.73
CA TRP A 34 61.24 7.30 26.30
C TRP A 34 60.32 6.15 25.90
N PHE A 35 60.21 5.10 26.70
CA PHE A 35 59.27 4.00 26.47
C PHE A 35 57.82 4.50 26.44
N LEU A 36 57.42 5.36 27.38
CA LEU A 36 56.07 5.93 27.42
C LEU A 36 55.79 6.79 26.17
N PHE A 37 56.75 7.62 25.75
CA PHE A 37 56.62 8.44 24.55
C PHE A 37 56.47 7.57 23.30
N TYR A 38 57.41 6.64 23.05
CA TYR A 38 57.36 5.79 21.87
C TYR A 38 56.18 4.80 21.88
N GLY A 39 55.77 4.31 23.04
CA GLY A 39 54.60 3.44 23.19
C GLY A 39 53.27 4.16 22.91
N SER A 40 53.17 5.45 23.24
CA SER A 40 51.97 6.26 22.98
C SER A 40 51.96 6.90 21.59
N LEU A 41 53.13 7.05 20.94
CA LEU A 41 53.27 7.67 19.62
C LEU A 41 52.34 7.07 18.53
N PRO A 42 52.23 5.73 18.35
CA PRO A 42 51.31 5.15 17.37
C PRO A 42 49.85 5.51 17.63
N ILE A 43 49.46 5.64 18.91
CA ILE A 43 48.12 6.03 19.31
C ILE A 43 47.86 7.48 18.87
N PHE A 44 48.76 8.41 19.15
CA PHE A 44 48.59 9.80 18.72
C PHE A 44 48.61 9.95 17.18
N LEU A 45 49.51 9.25 16.50
CA LEU A 45 49.55 9.23 15.03
C LEU A 45 48.24 8.69 14.45
N TYR A 46 47.66 7.64 15.05
CA TYR A 46 46.35 7.13 14.69
C TYR A 46 45.26 8.19 14.85
N HIS A 47 45.22 8.91 15.97
CA HIS A 47 44.22 9.95 16.21
C HIS A 47 44.34 11.12 15.22
N ILE A 48 45.56 11.55 14.91
CA ILE A 48 45.81 12.59 13.89
C ILE A 48 45.34 12.09 12.52
N GLY A 49 45.71 10.87 12.15
CA GLY A 49 45.26 10.24 10.90
C GLY A 49 43.74 10.14 10.82
N LEU A 50 43.09 9.71 11.90
CA LEU A 50 41.63 9.60 11.99
C LEU A 50 40.98 10.98 11.92
N LEU A 51 41.54 12.02 12.54
CA LEU A 51 41.04 13.40 12.46
C LEU A 51 41.08 13.93 11.02
N LEU A 52 42.18 13.69 10.31
CA LEU A 52 42.34 14.13 8.91
C LEU A 52 41.59 13.26 7.92
N TYR A 53 41.14 12.07 8.33
CA TYR A 53 40.49 11.12 7.44
C TYR A 53 39.17 11.67 6.84
N PRO A 54 39.03 11.66 5.49
CA PRO A 54 37.91 12.30 4.81
C PRO A 54 36.71 11.37 4.66
N VAL A 55 35.99 11.08 5.75
CA VAL A 55 34.77 10.23 5.72
C VAL A 55 33.74 10.73 4.70
N LYS A 56 33.63 12.05 4.51
CA LYS A 56 32.70 12.68 3.55
C LYS A 56 32.92 12.30 2.09
N LYS A 57 34.12 11.80 1.73
CA LYS A 57 34.48 11.42 0.35
C LYS A 57 34.17 9.96 0.02
N TRP A 58 33.55 9.22 0.93
CA TRP A 58 33.13 7.85 0.65
C TRP A 58 32.03 7.83 -0.39
N HIS A 59 32.05 6.81 -1.23
CA HIS A 59 30.98 6.56 -2.17
C HIS A 59 30.05 5.51 -1.57
N VAL A 60 28.78 5.87 -1.43
CA VAL A 60 27.75 5.03 -0.83
C VAL A 60 26.67 4.83 -1.87
N SER A 61 26.31 3.59 -2.13
CA SER A 61 25.18 3.25 -2.98
C SER A 61 24.28 2.25 -2.26
N ARG A 62 22.99 2.32 -2.60
CA ARG A 62 21.97 1.40 -2.12
C ARG A 62 21.46 0.60 -3.31
N THR A 63 21.16 -0.67 -3.09
CA THR A 63 20.55 -1.54 -4.09
C THR A 63 19.39 -2.28 -3.43
N LEU A 64 18.21 -2.14 -4.02
CA LEU A 64 16.99 -2.79 -3.58
C LEU A 64 16.78 -4.07 -4.39
N SER A 65 16.33 -5.15 -3.75
CA SER A 65 15.95 -6.37 -4.48
C SER A 65 14.74 -6.13 -5.40
N ARG A 66 13.82 -5.25 -4.98
CA ARG A 66 12.63 -4.82 -5.72
C ARG A 66 12.30 -3.36 -5.39
N TYR A 67 11.94 -2.58 -6.43
CA TYR A 67 11.48 -1.19 -6.30
C TYR A 67 9.95 -1.10 -6.20
N VAL A 68 9.26 -2.13 -6.69
CA VAL A 68 7.81 -2.24 -6.70
C VAL A 68 7.43 -3.54 -6.00
N VAL A 69 6.60 -3.42 -4.98
CA VAL A 69 6.17 -4.54 -4.11
C VAL A 69 4.68 -4.43 -3.79
N ARG A 70 4.14 -5.45 -3.13
CA ARG A 70 2.80 -5.42 -2.54
C ARG A 70 2.89 -5.04 -1.06
N SER A 71 1.81 -4.49 -0.52
CA SER A 71 1.67 -4.22 0.90
C SER A 71 1.87 -5.52 1.69
N GLY A 72 2.70 -5.46 2.72
CA GLY A 72 3.11 -6.60 3.52
C GLY A 72 4.31 -7.39 3.01
N ASP A 73 4.81 -7.10 1.81
CA ASP A 73 6.02 -7.74 1.29
C ASP A 73 7.26 -7.34 2.10
N ARG A 74 8.33 -8.09 1.88
CA ARG A 74 9.68 -7.83 2.39
C ARG A 74 10.62 -7.43 1.25
N VAL A 75 11.48 -6.44 1.50
CA VAL A 75 12.51 -5.97 0.56
C VAL A 75 13.87 -6.12 1.19
N GLN A 76 14.76 -6.82 0.48
CA GLN A 76 16.16 -6.89 0.84
C GLN A 76 16.88 -5.67 0.28
N VAL A 77 17.65 -5.00 1.13
CA VAL A 77 18.42 -3.82 0.80
C VAL A 77 19.88 -4.10 1.06
N THR A 78 20.74 -3.80 0.09
CA THR A 78 22.18 -3.93 0.23
C THR A 78 22.83 -2.57 0.11
N LEU A 79 23.49 -2.13 1.19
CA LEU A 79 24.32 -0.93 1.18
C LEU A 79 25.74 -1.30 0.76
N ARG A 80 26.26 -0.63 -0.26
CA ARG A 80 27.63 -0.77 -0.75
C ARG A 80 28.40 0.50 -0.45
N ILE A 81 29.49 0.35 0.29
CA ILE A 81 30.30 1.46 0.78
C ILE A 81 31.72 1.30 0.25
N LYS A 82 32.14 2.24 -0.58
CA LYS A 82 33.48 2.31 -1.14
C LYS A 82 34.24 3.48 -0.52
N ARG A 83 35.26 3.14 0.25
CA ARG A 83 36.12 4.08 0.96
C ARG A 83 37.21 4.59 0.02
N THR A 84 37.44 5.90 0.03
CA THR A 84 38.47 6.55 -0.81
C THR A 84 39.85 5.98 -0.52
N PHE A 85 40.22 5.89 0.76
CA PHE A 85 41.50 5.38 1.24
C PHE A 85 41.30 4.33 2.34
N PRO A 86 42.04 3.20 2.33
CA PRO A 86 42.03 2.22 3.40
C PRO A 86 42.75 2.76 4.64
N PHE A 87 41.98 3.11 5.67
CA PHE A 87 42.50 3.52 6.98
C PHE A 87 41.98 2.55 8.04
N PRO A 88 42.74 2.17 9.09
CA PRO A 88 42.29 1.18 10.07
C PRO A 88 41.17 1.72 10.95
N LEU A 89 39.93 1.70 10.45
CA LEU A 89 38.77 2.09 11.25
C LEU A 89 38.39 0.94 12.15
N TYR A 90 38.37 1.21 13.45
CA TYR A 90 37.98 0.22 14.46
C TYR A 90 36.52 -0.17 14.25
N TYR A 91 35.62 0.82 14.23
CA TYR A 91 34.20 0.59 14.02
C TYR A 91 33.61 1.60 13.03
N CYS A 92 32.55 1.18 12.34
CA CYS A 92 31.68 2.05 11.57
C CYS A 92 30.23 1.64 11.85
N VAL A 93 29.48 2.56 12.47
CA VAL A 93 28.05 2.45 12.69
C VAL A 93 27.35 3.01 11.47
N ILE A 94 26.49 2.21 10.86
CA ILE A 94 25.75 2.55 9.66
C ILE A 94 24.28 2.47 10.00
N GLU A 95 23.57 3.56 9.77
CA GLU A 95 22.17 3.75 10.12
C GLU A 95 21.42 4.23 8.87
N GLU A 96 20.43 3.46 8.44
CA GLU A 96 19.50 3.90 7.39
C GLU A 96 18.48 4.86 7.99
N ILE A 97 18.32 6.04 7.40
CA ILE A 97 17.30 7.01 7.82
C ILE A 97 16.00 6.65 7.10
N LEU A 98 15.16 5.87 7.76
CA LEU A 98 13.85 5.48 7.25
C LEU A 98 12.84 6.63 7.35
N PRO A 99 11.96 6.83 6.35
CA PRO A 99 10.85 7.77 6.42
C PRO A 99 9.80 7.31 7.43
N ASP A 100 8.99 8.25 7.93
CA ASP A 100 7.89 7.95 8.86
C ASP A 100 6.85 7.00 8.25
N THR A 101 6.70 7.00 6.93
CA THR A 101 5.82 6.07 6.21
C THR A 101 6.24 4.61 6.36
N LEU A 102 7.51 4.32 6.67
CA LEU A 102 8.01 2.96 6.97
C LEU A 102 8.05 2.64 8.47
N GLN A 103 7.65 3.57 9.35
CA GLN A 103 7.48 3.32 10.78
C GLN A 103 6.11 2.69 11.11
N ARG A 104 5.43 2.19 10.09
CA ARG A 104 4.23 1.35 10.20
C ARG A 104 4.55 -0.01 9.61
N THR A 105 3.97 -1.05 10.19
CA THR A 105 4.06 -2.40 9.62
C THR A 105 2.72 -2.86 9.13
N ASP A 106 2.67 -3.38 7.90
CA ASP A 106 1.53 -4.14 7.42
C ASP A 106 1.90 -5.62 7.44
N HIS A 107 1.22 -6.40 8.28
CA HIS A 107 1.27 -7.86 8.24
C HIS A 107 -0.12 -8.35 7.84
N PRO A 108 -0.31 -8.85 6.61
CA PRO A 108 -1.63 -9.17 6.08
C PRO A 108 -2.47 -10.12 6.95
N ASP A 109 -1.83 -11.05 7.69
CA ASP A 109 -2.52 -12.01 8.58
C ASP A 109 -2.85 -11.42 9.96
N GLU A 110 -2.10 -10.41 10.41
CA GLU A 110 -2.28 -9.78 11.72
C GLU A 110 -3.17 -8.55 11.66
N ARG A 111 -3.18 -7.84 10.52
CA ARG A 111 -3.90 -6.58 10.32
C ARG A 111 -5.38 -6.69 10.71
N TYR A 112 -6.04 -7.79 10.36
CA TYR A 112 -7.46 -7.98 10.72
C TYR A 112 -7.65 -8.42 12.16
N ARG A 113 -6.73 -9.19 12.74
CA ARG A 113 -6.83 -9.57 14.17
C ARG A 113 -6.78 -8.34 15.06
N TYR A 114 -6.13 -7.28 14.60
CA TYR A 114 -6.01 -6.01 15.30
C TYR A 114 -6.92 -4.91 14.77
N LEU A 115 -7.95 -5.21 13.96
CA LEU A 115 -8.84 -4.20 13.36
C LEU A 115 -9.38 -3.21 14.40
N GLY A 116 -9.73 -3.67 15.61
CA GLY A 116 -10.20 -2.81 16.71
C GLY A 116 -9.11 -2.03 17.46
N ARG A 117 -7.82 -2.28 17.17
CA ARG A 117 -6.66 -1.68 17.85
C ARG A 117 -5.62 -1.14 16.85
N PRO A 118 -5.95 -0.10 16.07
CA PRO A 118 -5.08 0.45 15.02
C PRO A 118 -3.71 0.92 15.52
N GLU A 119 -3.60 1.34 16.78
CA GLU A 119 -2.35 1.81 17.39
C GLU A 119 -1.22 0.78 17.34
N ARG A 120 -1.53 -0.52 17.30
CA ARG A 120 -0.54 -1.61 17.28
C ARG A 120 0.27 -1.71 15.99
N MET A 121 -0.09 -0.97 14.93
CA MET A 121 0.66 -0.99 13.66
C MET A 121 1.84 -0.02 13.64
N HIS A 122 1.92 0.90 14.59
CA HIS A 122 3.08 1.78 14.73
C HIS A 122 4.25 1.02 15.34
N THR A 123 5.38 0.99 14.63
CA THR A 123 6.60 0.37 15.12
C THR A 123 7.80 1.28 14.89
N THR A 124 8.69 1.35 15.88
CA THR A 124 9.92 2.11 15.73
C THR A 124 10.95 1.26 14.98
N ARG A 125 10.94 1.34 13.65
CA ARG A 125 11.95 0.67 12.82
C ARG A 125 13.25 1.44 12.84
N ARG A 126 14.34 0.79 13.29
CA ARG A 126 15.70 1.34 13.24
C ARG A 126 16.64 0.32 12.64
N VAL A 127 17.13 0.61 11.44
CA VAL A 127 18.16 -0.20 10.80
C VAL A 127 19.50 0.41 11.15
N LYS A 128 20.13 -0.14 12.20
CA LYS A 128 21.44 0.29 12.67
C LYS A 128 22.36 -0.92 12.82
N LYS A 129 23.45 -0.93 12.06
CA LYS A 129 24.44 -2.00 12.09
C LYS A 129 25.82 -1.45 12.42
N ILE A 130 26.59 -2.23 13.17
CA ILE A 130 27.98 -1.94 13.47
C ILE A 130 28.85 -2.86 12.64
N THR A 131 29.87 -2.30 12.01
CA THR A 131 30.87 -3.05 11.24
C THR A 131 32.26 -2.69 11.73
N PHE A 132 33.22 -3.57 11.48
CA PHE A 132 34.63 -3.41 11.85
C PHE A 132 35.48 -3.45 10.57
N PRO A 133 35.59 -2.32 9.84
CA PRO A 133 36.16 -2.33 8.50
C PRO A 133 37.66 -2.63 8.46
N GLY A 134 38.41 -2.24 9.50
CA GLY A 134 39.87 -2.25 9.45
C GLY A 134 40.36 -1.55 8.18
N PHE A 135 41.24 -2.23 7.43
CA PHE A 135 41.78 -1.74 6.16
C PHE A 135 40.90 -2.05 4.93
N ARG A 136 39.73 -2.70 5.10
CA ARG A 136 38.85 -3.03 3.96
C ARG A 136 38.34 -1.76 3.30
N ARG A 137 38.50 -1.68 1.97
CA ARG A 137 38.02 -0.55 1.15
C ARG A 137 36.56 -0.67 0.77
N MET A 138 36.05 -1.90 0.64
CA MET A 138 34.66 -2.19 0.30
C MET A 138 33.98 -2.85 1.49
N ILE A 139 32.77 -2.41 1.78
CA ILE A 139 31.90 -2.95 2.83
C ILE A 139 30.52 -3.12 2.19
N GLU A 140 29.96 -4.32 2.35
CA GLU A 140 28.58 -4.61 1.94
C GLU A 140 27.77 -4.97 3.18
N ILE A 141 26.59 -4.37 3.30
CA ILE A 141 25.70 -4.57 4.43
C ILE A 141 24.31 -4.87 3.89
N PRO A 142 23.91 -6.15 3.88
CA PRO A 142 22.52 -6.51 3.61
C PRO A 142 21.68 -6.24 4.85
N TYR A 143 20.47 -5.73 4.67
CA TYR A 143 19.41 -5.70 5.69
C TYR A 143 18.06 -5.90 5.01
N GLU A 144 17.03 -6.19 5.79
CA GLU A 144 15.69 -6.45 5.28
C GLU A 144 14.69 -5.48 5.90
N ILE A 145 13.75 -5.01 5.09
CA ILE A 145 12.58 -4.24 5.52
C ILE A 145 11.39 -5.16 5.32
N GLU A 146 10.82 -5.65 6.42
CA GLU A 146 9.66 -6.56 6.40
C GLU A 146 8.35 -5.78 6.56
N GLY A 147 7.24 -6.36 6.08
CA GLY A 147 5.89 -5.83 6.28
C GLY A 147 5.74 -4.38 5.82
N ILE A 148 6.14 -4.10 4.57
CA ILE A 148 6.11 -2.74 4.03
C ILE A 148 4.64 -2.29 3.90
N PRO A 149 4.23 -1.19 4.54
CA PRO A 149 2.85 -0.70 4.42
C PRO A 149 2.58 -0.19 3.01
N ARG A 150 1.31 -0.12 2.62
CA ARG A 150 0.90 0.45 1.33
C ARG A 150 1.35 1.92 1.23
N GLY A 151 1.90 2.29 0.08
CA GLY A 151 2.28 3.67 -0.20
C GLY A 151 3.56 3.83 -1.00
N GLU A 152 4.02 5.07 -1.08
CA GLU A 152 5.32 5.42 -1.65
C GLU A 152 6.30 5.78 -0.52
N HIS A 153 7.43 5.09 -0.48
CA HIS A 153 8.43 5.21 0.57
C HIS A 153 9.74 5.70 0.00
N GLN A 154 10.14 6.92 0.36
CA GLN A 154 11.39 7.52 -0.10
C GLN A 154 12.52 7.25 0.90
N LEU A 155 13.51 6.48 0.48
CA LEU A 155 14.74 6.24 1.24
C LEU A 155 15.75 7.31 0.82
N ARG A 156 16.02 8.28 1.69
CA ARG A 156 16.78 9.49 1.31
C ARG A 156 18.25 9.44 1.68
N ALA A 157 18.58 8.84 2.81
CA ALA A 157 19.92 9.03 3.35
C ALA A 157 20.38 7.92 4.28
N VAL A 158 21.71 7.74 4.31
CA VAL A 158 22.40 6.82 5.20
C VAL A 158 23.32 7.63 6.10
N ARG A 159 23.14 7.50 7.42
CA ARG A 159 24.05 8.09 8.41
C ARG A 159 25.16 7.10 8.72
N MET A 160 26.40 7.57 8.68
CA MET A 160 27.56 6.80 9.09
C MET A 160 28.31 7.51 10.19
N ARG A 161 28.70 6.75 11.21
CA ARG A 161 29.49 7.24 12.34
C ARG A 161 30.66 6.30 12.62
N THR A 162 31.85 6.87 12.69
CA THR A 162 33.09 6.15 13.01
C THR A 162 33.89 6.94 14.04
N GLY A 163 34.78 6.27 14.76
CA GLY A 163 35.61 6.90 15.77
C GLY A 163 36.68 5.96 16.29
N ASP A 164 37.43 6.43 17.29
CA ASP A 164 38.36 5.62 18.07
C ASP A 164 37.68 4.99 19.29
N VAL A 165 38.38 4.05 19.92
CA VAL A 165 37.89 3.29 21.09
C VAL A 165 37.79 4.16 22.36
N PHE A 166 38.59 5.23 22.46
CA PHE A 166 38.59 6.16 23.59
C PHE A 166 37.57 7.30 23.45
N GLY A 167 36.93 7.43 22.28
CA GLY A 167 35.92 8.45 21.99
C GLY A 167 36.49 9.87 21.80
N ILE A 168 37.81 10.02 21.69
CA ILE A 168 38.48 11.33 21.53
C ILE A 168 38.07 11.96 20.19
N VAL A 169 37.98 11.16 19.14
CA VAL A 169 37.68 11.50 17.76
C VAL A 169 36.47 10.69 17.31
N ALA A 170 35.36 11.39 17.11
CA ALA A 170 34.17 10.85 16.46
C ALA A 170 33.89 11.65 15.19
N LYS A 171 33.62 10.95 14.10
CA LYS A 171 33.19 11.52 12.83
C LYS A 171 31.83 10.96 12.47
N GLU A 172 30.96 11.85 12.03
CA GLU A 172 29.64 11.51 11.52
C GLU A 172 29.43 12.20 10.17
N HIS A 173 28.82 11.49 9.25
CA HIS A 173 28.38 12.05 7.98
C HIS A 173 27.09 11.40 7.52
N ILE A 174 26.22 12.18 6.88
CA ILE A 174 24.97 11.72 6.28
C ILE A 174 25.14 11.79 4.77
N PHE A 175 25.09 10.63 4.12
CA PHE A 175 25.15 10.50 2.67
C PHE A 175 23.74 10.54 2.10
N GLN A 176 23.50 11.44 1.16
CA GLN A 176 22.24 11.46 0.41
C GLN A 176 22.29 10.36 -0.64
N VAL A 177 21.45 9.34 -0.46
CA VAL A 177 21.33 8.17 -1.33
C VAL A 177 19.83 8.00 -1.52
N GLU A 178 19.32 8.49 -2.65
CA GLU A 178 17.88 8.50 -2.92
C GLU A 178 17.46 7.21 -3.63
N ASP A 179 16.48 6.52 -3.07
CA ASP A 179 15.71 5.47 -3.72
C ASP A 179 14.24 5.59 -3.31
N GLN A 180 13.37 4.91 -4.06
CA GLN A 180 11.95 4.84 -3.78
C GLN A 180 11.45 3.41 -3.85
N ILE A 181 10.61 3.04 -2.89
CA ILE A 181 9.84 1.79 -2.89
C ILE A 181 8.37 2.16 -3.05
N ALA A 182 7.69 1.57 -4.04
CA ALA A 182 6.25 1.67 -4.20
C ALA A 182 5.59 0.36 -3.78
N ALA A 183 4.75 0.41 -2.74
CA ALA A 183 3.99 -0.71 -2.22
C ALA A 183 2.53 -0.59 -2.64
N PHE A 184 2.12 -1.40 -3.62
CA PHE A 184 0.73 -1.48 -4.09
C PHE A 184 -0.17 -2.16 -3.04
N PRO A 185 -1.47 -1.87 -3.00
CA PRO A 185 -2.42 -2.65 -2.21
C PRO A 185 -2.26 -4.14 -2.52
N ASN A 186 -2.41 -4.98 -1.50
CA ASN A 186 -2.38 -6.42 -1.72
C ASN A 186 -3.64 -6.88 -2.49
N GLU A 187 -3.57 -8.04 -3.13
CA GLU A 187 -4.70 -8.64 -3.83
C GLU A 187 -5.10 -9.93 -3.11
N ARG A 188 -6.38 -10.04 -2.74
CA ARG A 188 -6.93 -11.24 -2.12
C ARG A 188 -7.93 -11.96 -3.01
N PRO A 189 -8.06 -13.28 -2.85
CA PRO A 189 -9.18 -14.00 -3.42
C PRO A 189 -10.50 -13.47 -2.84
N VAL A 190 -11.37 -12.95 -3.71
CA VAL A 190 -12.73 -12.54 -3.37
C VAL A 190 -13.69 -13.34 -4.22
N SER A 191 -14.67 -13.97 -3.57
CA SER A 191 -15.79 -14.63 -4.24
C SER A 191 -17.00 -13.73 -4.20
N ILE A 192 -17.55 -13.51 -5.38
CA ILE A 192 -18.78 -12.76 -5.57
C ILE A 192 -19.90 -13.79 -5.73
N SER A 193 -20.74 -13.93 -4.71
CA SER A 193 -21.82 -14.91 -4.68
C SER A 193 -23.17 -14.28 -5.04
N GLU A 194 -23.83 -14.85 -6.04
CA GLU A 194 -25.25 -14.62 -6.28
C GLU A 194 -26.03 -15.68 -5.47
N ARG A 195 -26.65 -15.30 -4.36
CA ARG A 195 -27.65 -16.17 -3.72
C ARG A 195 -28.86 -16.26 -4.64
N ILE A 196 -28.90 -17.30 -5.47
CA ILE A 196 -30.14 -17.71 -6.13
C ILE A 196 -31.04 -18.29 -5.03
N ASN A 197 -31.88 -17.45 -4.42
CA ASN A 197 -32.97 -17.93 -3.58
C ASN A 197 -33.95 -18.69 -4.49
N SER A 198 -33.82 -20.01 -4.52
CA SER A 198 -34.59 -20.94 -5.36
C SER A 198 -36.09 -21.04 -5.01
N TYR A 199 -36.63 -20.09 -4.23
CA TYR A 199 -37.99 -20.19 -3.66
C TYR A 199 -39.00 -19.19 -4.22
N ASP A 200 -38.62 -18.33 -5.17
CA ASP A 200 -39.50 -17.26 -5.67
C ASP A 200 -39.75 -17.34 -7.19
N GLN A 201 -40.10 -18.55 -7.66
CA GLN A 201 -40.39 -18.84 -9.08
C GLN A 201 -41.64 -18.12 -9.63
N GLY A 202 -42.34 -17.30 -8.84
CA GLY A 202 -43.53 -16.56 -9.28
C GLY A 202 -43.27 -15.12 -9.73
N ALA A 203 -42.33 -14.40 -9.11
CA ALA A 203 -42.17 -12.96 -9.31
C ALA A 203 -41.00 -12.57 -10.25
N ALA A 204 -40.00 -13.44 -10.40
CA ALA A 204 -38.81 -13.17 -11.21
C ALA A 204 -39.05 -13.25 -12.73
N SER A 205 -40.16 -13.86 -13.17
CA SER A 205 -40.53 -13.95 -14.60
C SER A 205 -40.81 -12.59 -15.23
N SER A 206 -41.25 -11.61 -14.44
CA SER A 206 -41.61 -10.27 -14.92
C SER A 206 -40.42 -9.35 -15.20
N ARG A 207 -39.30 -9.52 -14.47
CA ARG A 207 -38.07 -8.72 -14.67
C ARG A 207 -37.17 -9.24 -15.80
N ALA A 208 -37.31 -10.51 -16.17
CA ALA A 208 -36.61 -11.09 -17.31
C ALA A 208 -37.12 -10.56 -18.67
N MET A 209 -38.34 -10.01 -18.71
CA MET A 209 -38.99 -9.63 -19.96
C MET A 209 -38.50 -8.29 -20.55
N ASN A 210 -37.67 -7.54 -19.83
CA ASN A 210 -37.11 -6.25 -20.25
C ASN A 210 -35.57 -6.23 -20.34
N LEU A 211 -34.91 -7.39 -20.50
CA LEU A 211 -33.51 -7.40 -20.94
C LEU A 211 -33.48 -7.16 -22.46
N LYS A 212 -33.00 -5.98 -22.82
CA LYS A 212 -32.88 -5.47 -24.19
C LYS A 212 -32.24 -6.51 -25.12
N ASN A 213 -32.83 -6.63 -26.30
CA ASN A 213 -32.36 -7.43 -27.42
C ASN A 213 -30.89 -7.10 -27.76
N THR A 214 -29.99 -8.07 -27.63
CA THR A 214 -28.66 -8.02 -28.25
C THR A 214 -28.77 -8.52 -29.69
N ASN A 215 -28.32 -7.73 -30.66
CA ASN A 215 -28.48 -8.01 -32.10
C ASN A 215 -27.32 -8.83 -32.72
N VAL A 216 -26.43 -9.40 -31.90
CA VAL A 216 -25.28 -10.16 -32.40
C VAL A 216 -25.67 -11.63 -32.51
N ALA A 217 -25.86 -12.11 -33.75
CA ALA A 217 -26.15 -13.51 -34.03
C ALA A 217 -24.85 -14.33 -33.91
N SER A 218 -24.74 -15.19 -32.91
CA SER A 218 -23.58 -16.06 -32.67
C SER A 218 -23.76 -17.47 -33.25
N GLY A 219 -25.00 -17.89 -33.48
CA GLY A 219 -25.31 -19.25 -33.95
C GLY A 219 -26.59 -19.34 -34.77
N ILE A 220 -26.86 -20.55 -35.27
CA ILE A 220 -28.12 -20.90 -35.93
C ILE A 220 -28.65 -22.19 -35.33
N ARG A 221 -29.94 -22.22 -35.01
CA ARG A 221 -30.64 -23.43 -34.57
C ARG A 221 -31.97 -23.62 -35.30
N GLU A 222 -32.55 -24.80 -35.17
CA GLU A 222 -33.90 -25.06 -35.68
C GLU A 222 -34.95 -24.26 -34.88
N TYR A 223 -35.95 -23.74 -35.59
CA TYR A 223 -37.04 -22.98 -35.02
C TYR A 223 -37.86 -23.82 -34.05
N THR A 224 -38.15 -23.26 -32.88
CA THR A 224 -39.04 -23.87 -31.89
C THR A 224 -40.29 -23.00 -31.73
N PRO A 225 -41.50 -23.59 -31.61
CA PRO A 225 -42.71 -22.82 -31.36
C PRO A 225 -42.57 -21.92 -30.12
N GLY A 226 -42.63 -20.59 -30.33
CA GLY A 226 -42.37 -19.58 -29.30
C GLY A 226 -41.27 -18.59 -29.68
N ASP A 227 -40.44 -18.93 -30.67
CA ASP A 227 -39.45 -18.01 -31.24
C ASP A 227 -40.13 -16.88 -32.02
N LYS A 228 -39.57 -15.67 -31.94
CA LYS A 228 -40.08 -14.53 -32.70
C LYS A 228 -39.82 -14.74 -34.19
N PHE A 229 -40.82 -14.51 -35.04
CA PHE A 229 -40.66 -14.57 -36.51
C PHE A 229 -39.56 -13.65 -37.04
N SER A 230 -39.28 -12.53 -36.35
CA SER A 230 -38.18 -11.61 -36.69
C SER A 230 -36.78 -12.22 -36.55
N TRP A 231 -36.64 -13.37 -35.89
CA TRP A 231 -35.37 -14.06 -35.66
C TRP A 231 -35.12 -15.17 -36.69
N ILE A 232 -36.07 -15.43 -37.59
CA ILE A 232 -35.90 -16.42 -38.67
C ILE A 232 -34.87 -15.92 -39.67
N ASP A 233 -33.87 -16.75 -39.94
CA ASP A 233 -32.94 -16.53 -41.04
C ASP A 233 -33.49 -17.16 -42.33
N TRP A 234 -34.18 -16.35 -43.12
CA TRP A 234 -34.78 -16.81 -44.39
C TRP A 234 -33.74 -17.33 -45.39
N LYS A 235 -32.50 -16.81 -45.35
CA LYS A 235 -31.42 -17.21 -46.25
C LYS A 235 -30.89 -18.61 -45.92
N GLN A 236 -30.77 -18.93 -44.63
CA GLN A 236 -30.39 -20.28 -44.18
C GLN A 236 -31.55 -21.27 -44.29
N THR A 237 -32.78 -20.81 -43.99
CA THR A 237 -34.00 -21.60 -44.15
C THR A 237 -34.16 -22.09 -45.60
N ALA A 238 -33.91 -21.22 -46.59
CA ALA A 238 -33.95 -21.58 -48.00
C ALA A 238 -32.88 -22.61 -48.42
N LYS A 239 -31.78 -22.75 -47.67
CA LYS A 239 -30.68 -23.69 -47.98
C LYS A 239 -30.85 -25.05 -47.32
N LYS A 240 -31.48 -25.11 -46.14
CA LYS A 240 -31.57 -26.31 -45.30
C LYS A 240 -32.95 -26.99 -45.32
N ASN A 241 -33.92 -26.48 -46.09
CA ASN A 241 -35.32 -26.96 -46.13
C ASN A 241 -35.99 -27.12 -44.76
N THR A 242 -35.48 -26.41 -43.75
CA THR A 242 -35.91 -26.44 -42.35
C THR A 242 -35.85 -25.00 -41.83
N VAL A 243 -36.80 -24.61 -40.97
CA VAL A 243 -36.87 -23.21 -40.50
C VAL A 243 -35.76 -22.97 -39.48
N ILE A 244 -34.86 -22.05 -39.81
CA ILE A 244 -33.68 -21.73 -38.99
C ILE A 244 -33.89 -20.40 -38.27
N THR A 245 -33.63 -20.37 -36.97
CA THR A 245 -33.66 -19.19 -36.12
C THR A 245 -32.23 -18.79 -35.74
N LYS A 246 -31.95 -17.48 -35.77
CA LYS A 246 -30.69 -16.91 -35.28
C LYS A 246 -30.61 -17.06 -33.77
N GLU A 247 -29.52 -17.64 -33.27
CA GLU A 247 -29.19 -17.58 -31.85
C GLU A 247 -28.44 -16.28 -31.57
N PHE A 248 -28.96 -15.49 -30.65
CA PHE A 248 -28.32 -14.29 -30.17
C PHE A 248 -27.57 -14.62 -28.89
N GLU A 249 -26.27 -14.32 -28.87
CA GLU A 249 -25.49 -14.41 -27.64
C GLU A 249 -25.96 -13.31 -26.69
N GLN A 250 -26.44 -13.71 -25.50
CA GLN A 250 -26.71 -12.76 -24.45
C GLN A 250 -25.38 -12.30 -23.88
N GLU A 251 -24.93 -11.12 -24.28
CA GLU A 251 -23.85 -10.42 -23.59
C GLU A 251 -24.34 -10.13 -22.17
N LYS A 252 -23.97 -10.99 -21.21
CA LYS A 252 -24.16 -10.77 -19.77
C LYS A 252 -23.06 -9.82 -19.25
N SER A 253 -22.74 -8.75 -19.98
CA SER A 253 -21.88 -7.70 -19.42
C SER A 253 -22.70 -6.99 -18.34
N THR A 254 -22.40 -7.32 -17.09
CA THR A 254 -23.01 -6.64 -15.96
C THR A 254 -22.05 -5.55 -15.54
N ASP A 255 -22.28 -4.34 -16.08
CA ASP A 255 -21.52 -3.15 -15.72
C ASP A 255 -21.58 -2.96 -14.21
N THR A 256 -20.41 -3.02 -13.56
CA THR A 256 -20.30 -2.89 -12.11
C THR A 256 -19.52 -1.64 -11.77
N LEU A 257 -20.11 -0.76 -10.97
CA LEU A 257 -19.46 0.40 -10.40
C LEU A 257 -19.00 0.08 -8.98
N VAL A 258 -17.69 0.02 -8.76
CA VAL A 258 -17.11 -0.08 -7.43
C VAL A 258 -16.88 1.33 -6.90
N VAL A 259 -17.45 1.63 -5.74
CA VAL A 259 -17.31 2.93 -5.08
C VAL A 259 -16.54 2.75 -3.78
N LEU A 260 -15.43 3.48 -3.63
CA LEU A 260 -14.62 3.51 -2.41
C LEU A 260 -14.86 4.82 -1.66
N ASP A 261 -15.28 4.70 -0.40
CA ASP A 261 -15.26 5.78 0.59
C ASP A 261 -13.85 5.98 1.13
N ALA A 262 -13.30 7.16 0.87
CA ALA A 262 -12.06 7.68 1.41
C ALA A 262 -12.26 9.07 2.05
N CYS A 263 -13.48 9.38 2.49
CA CYS A 263 -13.77 10.60 3.22
C CYS A 263 -13.18 10.55 4.64
N TYR A 264 -12.61 11.66 5.09
CA TYR A 264 -12.09 11.76 6.46
C TYR A 264 -13.22 11.86 7.49
N ASN A 265 -12.96 11.32 8.69
CA ASN A 265 -13.78 11.47 9.89
C ASN A 265 -12.87 11.36 11.12
N GLU A 266 -13.27 11.97 12.23
CA GLU A 266 -12.57 11.90 13.52
C GLU A 266 -12.45 10.48 14.06
N ARG A 267 -13.45 9.62 13.81
CA ARG A 267 -13.49 8.22 14.28
C ARG A 267 -12.89 7.22 13.29
N ILE A 268 -12.03 7.69 12.38
CA ILE A 268 -11.52 6.83 11.33
C ILE A 268 -10.66 5.70 11.89
N ASN A 269 -11.00 4.48 11.47
CA ASN A 269 -10.18 3.31 11.73
C ASN A 269 -9.23 3.11 10.54
N GLU A 270 -7.95 3.46 10.72
CA GLU A 270 -6.94 3.33 9.68
C GLU A 270 -6.86 1.88 9.12
N LEU A 271 -7.04 0.86 9.96
CA LEU A 271 -7.00 -0.54 9.51
C LEU A 271 -8.20 -0.93 8.66
N ALA A 272 -9.38 -0.43 9.01
CA ALA A 272 -10.58 -0.64 8.22
C ALA A 272 -10.43 0.03 6.86
N PHE A 273 -9.82 1.23 6.81
CA PHE A 273 -9.53 1.92 5.56
C PHE A 273 -8.49 1.18 4.69
N GLU A 274 -7.38 0.72 5.27
CA GLU A 274 -6.42 -0.10 4.51
C GLU A 274 -7.07 -1.39 3.98
N SER A 275 -7.97 -1.98 4.76
CA SER A 275 -8.76 -3.15 4.34
C SER A 275 -9.77 -2.81 3.23
N SER A 276 -10.38 -1.62 3.23
CA SER A 276 -11.29 -1.18 2.16
C SER A 276 -10.55 -0.92 0.85
N VAL A 277 -9.34 -0.35 0.92
CA VAL A 277 -8.48 -0.16 -0.26
C VAL A 277 -8.07 -1.52 -0.84
N GLU A 278 -7.66 -2.46 0.01
CA GLU A 278 -7.29 -3.82 -0.42
C GLU A 278 -8.48 -4.58 -1.03
N LEU A 279 -9.65 -4.49 -0.41
CA LEU A 279 -10.86 -5.11 -0.92
C LEU A 279 -11.28 -4.50 -2.26
N THR A 280 -11.17 -3.18 -2.40
CA THR A 280 -11.44 -2.47 -3.66
C THR A 280 -10.56 -3.01 -4.78
N MET A 281 -9.24 -3.10 -4.54
CA MET A 281 -8.29 -3.66 -5.52
C MET A 281 -8.67 -5.11 -5.89
N SER A 282 -9.00 -5.91 -4.88
CA SER A 282 -9.35 -7.32 -5.06
C SER A 282 -10.66 -7.52 -5.83
N LEU A 283 -11.68 -6.68 -5.57
CA LEU A 283 -12.96 -6.70 -6.29
C LEU A 283 -12.80 -6.28 -7.74
N LEU A 284 -12.06 -5.20 -8.01
CA LEU A 284 -11.81 -4.73 -9.37
C LEU A 284 -11.10 -5.80 -10.21
N GLU A 285 -10.07 -6.46 -9.66
CA GLU A 285 -9.39 -7.57 -10.32
C GLU A 285 -10.30 -8.80 -10.50
N SER A 286 -11.12 -9.12 -9.51
CA SER A 286 -12.05 -10.27 -9.57
C SER A 286 -13.12 -10.08 -10.65
N ILE A 287 -13.76 -8.90 -10.72
CA ILE A 287 -14.77 -8.57 -11.73
C ILE A 287 -14.16 -8.60 -13.14
N GLN A 288 -12.95 -8.04 -13.31
CA GLN A 288 -12.26 -8.06 -14.59
C GLN A 288 -11.90 -9.48 -15.05
N ARG A 289 -11.55 -10.39 -14.13
CA ARG A 289 -11.28 -11.81 -14.44
C ARG A 289 -12.53 -12.55 -14.90
N GLN A 290 -13.72 -12.13 -14.46
CA GLN A 290 -15.01 -12.70 -14.86
C GLN A 290 -15.56 -12.08 -16.16
N THR A 291 -14.70 -11.51 -17.02
CA THR A 291 -15.04 -10.85 -18.29
C THR A 291 -16.11 -9.76 -18.16
N SER A 292 -16.32 -9.24 -16.96
CA SER A 292 -17.27 -8.16 -16.67
C SER A 292 -16.54 -6.82 -16.63
N GLN A 293 -17.23 -5.76 -17.03
CA GLN A 293 -16.67 -4.41 -16.99
C GLN A 293 -16.81 -3.83 -15.57
N ALA A 294 -15.76 -3.17 -15.10
CA ALA A 294 -15.75 -2.48 -13.81
C ALA A 294 -15.38 -1.00 -13.98
N SER A 295 -16.29 -0.10 -13.63
CA SER A 295 -15.97 1.31 -13.33
C SER A 295 -15.52 1.42 -11.90
N PHE A 296 -14.68 2.40 -11.61
CA PHE A 296 -14.23 2.71 -10.26
C PHE A 296 -14.46 4.18 -9.92
N LEU A 297 -15.12 4.44 -8.79
CA LEU A 297 -15.29 5.78 -8.23
C LEU A 297 -14.64 5.84 -6.85
N SER A 298 -13.70 6.75 -6.68
CA SER A 298 -13.08 7.05 -5.39
C SER A 298 -13.60 8.39 -4.90
N ILE A 299 -14.18 8.43 -3.70
CA ILE A 299 -14.67 9.67 -3.08
C ILE A 299 -13.87 9.93 -1.81
N GLY A 300 -13.10 11.02 -1.78
CA GLY A 300 -12.37 11.45 -0.58
C GLY A 300 -12.05 12.94 -0.67
N ARG A 301 -10.79 13.31 -0.45
CA ARG A 301 -10.32 14.69 -0.66
C ARG A 301 -10.60 15.19 -2.08
N GLU A 302 -10.33 14.32 -3.05
CA GLU A 302 -10.68 14.50 -4.45
C GLU A 302 -11.59 13.35 -4.86
N THR A 303 -12.54 13.63 -5.75
CA THR A 303 -13.36 12.59 -6.38
C THR A 303 -12.75 12.24 -7.72
N ILE A 304 -12.45 10.97 -7.93
CA ILE A 304 -11.87 10.48 -9.18
C ILE A 304 -12.73 9.32 -9.70
N TYR A 305 -13.15 9.45 -10.96
CA TYR A 305 -13.93 8.45 -11.67
C TYR A 305 -13.10 7.83 -12.80
N PHE A 306 -13.02 6.50 -12.80
CA PHE A 306 -12.43 5.70 -13.84
C PHE A 306 -13.55 4.92 -14.57
N PRO A 307 -13.76 5.15 -15.89
CA PRO A 307 -14.85 4.53 -16.63
C PRO A 307 -14.62 3.04 -16.94
N LEU A 308 -15.71 2.36 -17.31
CA LEU A 308 -15.81 0.95 -17.76
C LEU A 308 -15.06 0.72 -19.09
N ASP A 309 -13.73 0.78 -19.10
CA ASP A 309 -12.93 0.49 -20.29
C ASP A 309 -11.84 -0.55 -19.99
N HIS A 310 -11.57 -1.44 -20.96
CA HIS A 310 -10.51 -2.45 -20.87
C HIS A 310 -9.08 -1.93 -21.10
N ASP A 311 -8.85 -0.61 -21.03
CA ASP A 311 -7.54 -0.03 -21.28
C ASP A 311 -6.51 -0.47 -20.20
N PRO A 312 -5.47 -1.23 -20.57
CA PRO A 312 -4.42 -1.65 -19.64
C PRO A 312 -3.73 -0.47 -18.94
N ALA A 313 -3.61 0.69 -19.60
CA ALA A 313 -2.99 1.88 -19.01
C ALA A 313 -3.83 2.44 -17.85
N LYS A 314 -5.17 2.32 -17.92
CA LYS A 314 -6.08 2.75 -16.85
C LYS A 314 -5.97 1.85 -15.62
N LYS A 315 -5.67 0.55 -15.79
CA LYS A 315 -5.43 -0.35 -14.64
C LYS A 315 -4.26 0.13 -13.80
N ASP A 316 -3.18 0.54 -14.44
CA ASP A 316 -2.03 1.12 -13.75
C ASP A 316 -2.37 2.42 -13.04
N TRP A 317 -3.28 3.23 -13.61
CA TRP A 317 -3.73 4.48 -12.95
C TRP A 317 -4.55 4.19 -11.71
N ILE A 318 -5.47 3.22 -11.75
CA ILE A 318 -6.23 2.77 -10.59
C ILE A 318 -5.29 2.24 -9.51
N ARG A 319 -4.32 1.38 -9.88
CA ARG A 319 -3.31 0.85 -8.94
C ARG A 319 -2.52 1.97 -8.28
N ARG A 320 -2.00 2.94 -9.05
CA ARG A 320 -1.27 4.10 -8.51
C ARG A 320 -2.15 4.97 -7.62
N HIS A 321 -3.41 5.18 -7.99
CA HIS A 321 -4.38 5.90 -7.17
C HIS A 321 -4.60 5.19 -5.83
N LEU A 322 -4.92 3.89 -5.87
CA LEU A 322 -5.10 3.08 -4.66
C LEU A 322 -3.81 2.96 -3.82
N THR A 323 -2.61 3.10 -4.39
CA THR A 323 -1.35 3.20 -3.62
C THR A 323 -1.23 4.50 -2.85
N ARG A 324 -1.72 5.61 -3.41
CA ARG A 324 -1.51 6.96 -2.85
C ARG A 324 -2.67 7.45 -2.00
N ILE A 325 -3.86 6.88 -2.19
CA ILE A 325 -5.07 7.36 -1.54
C ILE A 325 -4.92 7.32 -0.02
N GLN A 326 -5.30 8.40 0.62
CA GLN A 326 -5.40 8.54 2.07
C GLN A 326 -6.77 9.13 2.38
N PRO A 327 -7.34 8.85 3.56
CA PRO A 327 -8.60 9.45 3.95
C PRO A 327 -8.47 10.98 3.98
N GLY A 328 -9.43 11.67 3.41
CA GLY A 328 -9.38 13.13 3.30
C GLY A 328 -10.69 13.75 2.86
N GLY A 329 -10.73 15.07 2.82
CA GLY A 329 -11.93 15.83 2.47
C GLY A 329 -12.72 16.28 3.69
N GLU A 330 -13.49 17.34 3.53
CA GLU A 330 -14.25 17.99 4.60
C GLU A 330 -15.74 17.64 4.57
N VAL A 331 -16.21 17.15 3.42
CA VAL A 331 -17.62 16.83 3.19
C VAL A 331 -17.86 15.34 3.48
N PRO A 332 -18.93 15.00 4.24
CA PRO A 332 -19.29 13.61 4.50
C PRO A 332 -19.55 12.81 3.23
N PHE A 333 -19.19 11.53 3.28
CA PHE A 333 -19.33 10.59 2.16
C PHE A 333 -20.75 10.56 1.59
N SER A 334 -21.78 10.50 2.43
CA SER A 334 -23.17 10.41 2.00
C SER A 334 -23.64 11.61 1.18
N VAL A 335 -23.10 12.80 1.43
CA VAL A 335 -23.42 14.01 0.67
C VAL A 335 -22.73 13.96 -0.68
N LYS A 336 -21.42 13.65 -0.71
CA LYS A 336 -20.65 13.53 -1.95
C LYS A 336 -21.15 12.42 -2.86
N LEU A 337 -21.47 11.26 -2.29
CA LEU A 337 -22.01 10.12 -3.02
C LEU A 337 -23.29 10.50 -3.77
N ARG A 338 -24.19 11.26 -3.12
CA ARG A 338 -25.41 11.77 -3.73
C ARG A 338 -25.11 12.73 -4.90
N GLU A 339 -24.16 13.65 -4.75
CA GLU A 339 -23.75 14.58 -5.81
C GLU A 339 -23.18 13.86 -7.03
N GLU A 340 -22.28 12.89 -6.81
CA GLU A 340 -21.56 12.20 -7.88
C GLU A 340 -22.43 11.19 -8.62
N ILE A 341 -23.32 10.49 -7.91
CA ILE A 341 -24.27 9.56 -8.53
C ILE A 341 -25.29 10.28 -9.43
N MET A 342 -25.53 11.58 -9.20
CA MET A 342 -26.35 12.37 -10.12
C MET A 342 -25.68 12.59 -11.47
N LYS A 343 -24.33 12.60 -11.51
CA LYS A 343 -23.52 12.80 -12.71
C LYS A 343 -23.26 11.51 -13.48
N ILE A 344 -23.24 10.36 -12.79
CA ILE A 344 -22.98 9.05 -13.38
C ILE A 344 -24.28 8.48 -13.97
N GLY A 345 -24.16 7.81 -15.13
CA GLY A 345 -25.29 7.18 -15.83
C GLY A 345 -25.99 6.10 -15.00
N THR A 346 -27.30 5.94 -15.21
CA THR A 346 -28.15 4.97 -14.51
C THR A 346 -28.05 3.57 -15.10
N GLY A 347 -28.14 2.52 -14.26
CA GLY A 347 -28.37 1.13 -14.73
C GLY A 347 -27.28 0.09 -14.43
N ALA A 348 -26.14 0.49 -13.87
CA ALA A 348 -25.09 -0.43 -13.43
C ALA A 348 -25.42 -1.10 -12.09
N ASN A 349 -24.79 -2.23 -11.81
CA ASN A 349 -24.66 -2.78 -10.47
C ASN A 349 -23.67 -1.92 -9.68
N MET A 350 -23.90 -1.70 -8.38
CA MET A 350 -23.03 -0.87 -7.56
C MET A 350 -22.57 -1.64 -6.31
N LEU A 351 -21.25 -1.65 -6.11
CA LEU A 351 -20.61 -2.13 -4.88
C LEU A 351 -20.08 -0.93 -4.12
N LEU A 352 -20.75 -0.58 -3.03
CA LEU A 352 -20.41 0.57 -2.18
C LEU A 352 -19.57 0.11 -0.99
N ILE A 353 -18.29 0.48 -0.94
CA ILE A 353 -17.38 0.11 0.14
C ILE A 353 -17.19 1.30 1.06
N THR A 354 -17.53 1.13 2.33
CA THR A 354 -17.35 2.17 3.35
C THR A 354 -16.92 1.59 4.70
N THR A 355 -16.25 2.42 5.49
CA THR A 355 -15.77 2.09 6.85
C THR A 355 -16.61 2.75 7.95
N GLN A 356 -17.60 3.56 7.56
CA GLN A 356 -18.39 4.39 8.47
C GLN A 356 -19.78 4.69 7.88
N MET A 357 -20.78 4.89 8.74
CA MET A 357 -22.09 5.36 8.30
C MET A 357 -22.48 6.61 9.10
N ASP A 358 -22.68 7.72 8.39
CA ASP A 358 -23.25 8.94 8.99
C ASP A 358 -24.79 8.86 9.02
N HIS A 359 -25.44 9.80 9.72
CA HIS A 359 -26.90 9.82 9.85
C HIS A 359 -27.66 9.97 8.50
N GLU A 360 -27.03 10.56 7.49
CA GLU A 360 -27.63 10.73 6.17
C GLU A 360 -27.43 9.49 5.27
N PHE A 361 -26.54 8.57 5.64
CA PHE A 361 -26.19 7.38 4.85
C PHE A 361 -27.41 6.54 4.43
N PRO A 362 -28.37 6.19 5.30
CA PRO A 362 -29.53 5.40 4.89
C PRO A 362 -30.39 6.12 3.84
N ARG A 363 -30.55 7.44 3.98
CA ARG A 363 -31.31 8.27 3.03
C ARG A 363 -30.61 8.30 1.68
N THR A 364 -29.29 8.51 1.66
CA THR A 364 -28.50 8.48 0.43
C THR A 364 -28.57 7.11 -0.23
N VAL A 365 -28.32 6.02 0.49
CA VAL A 365 -28.38 4.64 -0.03
C VAL A 365 -29.75 4.34 -0.67
N LYS A 366 -30.85 4.79 -0.04
CA LYS A 366 -32.19 4.65 -0.62
C LYS A 366 -32.36 5.40 -1.94
N GLN A 367 -31.84 6.62 -2.06
CA GLN A 367 -31.87 7.39 -3.31
C GLN A 367 -31.02 6.73 -4.41
N VAL A 368 -29.83 6.24 -4.04
CA VAL A 368 -28.93 5.53 -4.95
C VAL A 368 -29.56 4.25 -5.47
N LYS A 369 -30.20 3.47 -4.59
CA LYS A 369 -30.88 2.22 -4.95
C LYS A 369 -31.92 2.40 -6.06
N LEU A 370 -32.61 3.54 -6.10
CA LEU A 370 -33.60 3.86 -7.14
C LEU A 370 -32.98 4.08 -8.53
N ARG A 371 -31.67 4.34 -8.62
CA ARG A 371 -30.94 4.62 -9.88
C ARG A 371 -30.04 3.47 -10.34
N THR A 372 -29.80 2.49 -9.48
CA THR A 372 -28.94 1.32 -9.74
C THR A 372 -29.77 0.08 -9.98
N LYS A 373 -29.29 -0.85 -10.82
CA LYS A 373 -29.95 -2.16 -11.00
C LYS A 373 -29.90 -2.99 -9.72
N GLN A 374 -28.76 -2.95 -9.04
CA GLN A 374 -28.50 -3.64 -7.78
C GLN A 374 -27.50 -2.82 -6.97
N LEU A 375 -27.74 -2.69 -5.66
CA LEU A 375 -26.87 -1.97 -4.74
C LEU A 375 -26.48 -2.91 -3.60
N VAL A 376 -25.18 -3.10 -3.45
CA VAL A 376 -24.57 -3.84 -2.34
C VAL A 376 -23.73 -2.86 -1.54
N VAL A 377 -23.97 -2.81 -0.23
CA VAL A 377 -23.13 -2.07 0.71
C VAL A 377 -22.19 -3.04 1.39
N ILE A 378 -20.89 -2.75 1.35
CA ILE A 378 -19.85 -3.46 2.07
C ILE A 378 -19.34 -2.52 3.16
N PHE A 379 -19.69 -2.84 4.39
CA PHE A 379 -19.30 -2.09 5.57
C PHE A 379 -18.17 -2.81 6.28
N ILE A 380 -17.01 -2.15 6.40
CA ILE A 380 -15.81 -2.72 7.00
C ILE A 380 -15.53 -2.03 8.33
N GLN A 381 -15.64 -2.76 9.44
CA GLN A 381 -15.35 -2.23 10.76
C GLN A 381 -15.09 -3.35 11.76
N ALA A 382 -14.26 -3.05 12.76
CA ALA A 382 -14.05 -3.91 13.92
C ALA A 382 -15.36 -4.15 14.67
N ARG A 383 -15.68 -5.40 15.00
CA ARG A 383 -16.97 -5.76 15.62
C ARG A 383 -17.25 -4.99 16.91
N GLU A 384 -16.20 -4.72 17.70
CA GLU A 384 -16.28 -3.95 18.94
C GLU A 384 -16.48 -2.44 18.73
N LEU A 385 -16.11 -1.92 17.56
CA LEU A 385 -16.23 -0.49 17.22
C LEU A 385 -17.52 -0.14 16.48
N ILE A 386 -18.31 -1.13 16.04
CA ILE A 386 -19.61 -0.88 15.39
C ILE A 386 -20.59 -0.29 16.42
N SER A 387 -20.98 0.96 16.22
CA SER A 387 -21.88 1.69 17.11
C SER A 387 -23.31 1.15 17.07
N ARG A 388 -24.10 1.45 18.11
CA ARG A 388 -25.54 1.09 18.15
C ARG A 388 -26.33 1.74 17.01
N ASP A 389 -25.95 2.96 16.63
CA ASP A 389 -26.57 3.70 15.53
C ASP A 389 -26.26 3.03 14.19
N GLU A 390 -25.01 2.63 13.93
CA GLU A 390 -24.63 1.85 12.74
C GLU A 390 -25.37 0.50 12.70
N GLN A 391 -25.50 -0.20 13.82
CA GLN A 391 -26.30 -1.44 13.90
C GLN A 391 -27.78 -1.20 13.59
N ALA A 392 -28.35 -0.07 14.00
CA ALA A 392 -29.72 0.32 13.66
C ALA A 392 -29.84 0.63 12.15
N MET A 393 -28.89 1.39 11.59
CA MET A 393 -28.83 1.71 10.17
C MET A 393 -28.68 0.46 9.30
N ILE A 394 -27.82 -0.48 9.67
CA ILE A 394 -27.66 -1.77 8.97
C ILE A 394 -28.97 -2.57 8.97
N ARG A 395 -29.67 -2.63 10.12
CA ARG A 395 -30.98 -3.30 10.21
C ARG A 395 -32.04 -2.62 9.36
N GLN A 396 -32.08 -1.28 9.35
CA GLN A 396 -32.97 -0.51 8.50
C GLN A 396 -32.72 -0.81 7.02
N LEU A 397 -31.46 -0.72 6.57
CA LEU A 397 -31.09 -0.97 5.17
C LEU A 397 -31.45 -2.40 4.72
N ARG A 398 -31.20 -3.40 5.57
CA ARG A 398 -31.60 -4.80 5.30
C ARG A 398 -33.11 -4.96 5.23
N GLY A 399 -33.86 -4.31 6.14
CA GLY A 399 -35.33 -4.30 6.12
C GLY A 399 -35.92 -3.65 4.86
N GLU A 400 -35.24 -2.65 4.31
CA GLU A 400 -35.59 -2.01 3.03
C GLU A 400 -35.11 -2.83 1.81
N GLY A 401 -34.59 -4.04 2.03
CA GLY A 401 -34.16 -4.99 1.00
C GLY A 401 -32.83 -4.63 0.34
N THR A 402 -31.95 -3.87 1.00
CA THR A 402 -30.58 -3.58 0.53
C THR A 402 -29.62 -4.62 1.11
N VAL A 403 -28.76 -5.18 0.27
CA VAL A 403 -27.77 -6.16 0.71
C VAL A 403 -26.63 -5.42 1.41
N VAL A 404 -26.43 -5.72 2.70
CA VAL A 404 -25.36 -5.13 3.51
C VAL A 404 -24.45 -6.24 4.03
N ASN A 405 -23.25 -6.35 3.45
CA ASN A 405 -22.18 -7.22 3.92
C ASN A 405 -21.38 -6.46 4.99
N VAL A 406 -21.37 -6.99 6.22
CA VAL A 406 -20.54 -6.46 7.30
C VAL A 406 -19.30 -7.33 7.36
N LEU A 407 -18.13 -6.74 7.13
CA LEU A 407 -16.84 -7.43 7.17
C LEU A 407 -16.08 -6.98 8.42
N SER A 408 -16.11 -7.83 9.43
CA SER A 408 -15.34 -7.65 10.67
C SER A 408 -14.02 -8.44 10.60
N GLU A 409 -13.30 -8.50 11.72
CA GLU A 409 -12.07 -9.26 11.88
C GLU A 409 -12.20 -10.71 11.41
N ASP A 410 -13.31 -11.35 11.78
CA ASP A 410 -13.57 -12.76 11.53
C ASP A 410 -13.81 -13.05 10.05
N GLU A 411 -14.51 -12.16 9.33
CA GLU A 411 -14.75 -12.30 7.89
C GLU A 411 -13.51 -11.97 7.07
N LEU A 412 -12.77 -10.91 7.43
CA LEU A 412 -11.58 -10.48 6.70
C LEU A 412 -10.37 -11.41 6.90
N ALA A 413 -10.29 -12.08 8.05
CA ALA A 413 -9.25 -13.08 8.33
C ALA A 413 -9.42 -14.37 7.51
N ARG A 414 -10.57 -14.58 6.85
CA ARG A 414 -10.79 -15.75 5.98
C ARG A 414 -9.87 -15.67 4.76
N LYS A 415 -9.45 -16.84 4.27
CA LYS A 415 -8.62 -16.97 3.06
C LYS A 415 -9.36 -16.48 1.80
N LEU A 416 -10.67 -16.64 1.77
CA LEU A 416 -11.57 -16.19 0.71
C LEU A 416 -12.58 -15.23 1.34
N ILE A 417 -12.63 -14.00 0.83
CA ILE A 417 -13.65 -13.03 1.25
C ILE A 417 -14.89 -13.26 0.40
N GLU A 418 -16.02 -13.50 1.04
CA GLU A 418 -17.31 -13.70 0.38
C GLU A 418 -18.10 -12.39 0.39
N VAL A 419 -18.46 -11.92 -0.80
CA VAL A 419 -19.32 -10.75 -0.99
C VAL A 419 -20.62 -11.22 -1.61
N ASN A 420 -21.70 -11.19 -0.83
CA ASN A 420 -23.02 -11.55 -1.32
C ASN A 420 -23.60 -10.37 -2.10
N ILE A 421 -24.07 -10.61 -3.32
CA ILE A 421 -24.75 -9.58 -4.11
C ILE A 421 -26.28 -9.70 -4.04
N VAL A 422 -26.82 -10.89 -3.74
CA VAL A 422 -28.28 -11.16 -3.72
C VAL A 422 -28.81 -11.44 -2.32
#